data_AF-A0A401Y7Y2-F1
#
_entry.id   AF-A0A401Y7Y2-F1
#
_cell.length_a   1.000
_cell.length_b   1.000
_cell.length_c   1.000
_cell.angle_alpha   90.00
_cell.angle_beta   90.00
_cell.angle_gamma   90.00
#
_symmetry.space_group_name_H-M   'P 1'
#
loop_
_entity.id
_entity.type
_entity.pdbx_description
1 polymer ?
#
loop_
_entity_poly.entity_id
_entity_poly.type
_entity_poly.pdbx_seq_one_letter_code
_entity_poly.pdbx_strand_id
1 'polypeptide(L)'
;MDALDAVRLLRERGHPVELHLYGSAFEGYETYEKDLRAEASQPILADSVHFHGYVRPIWGALDQLDIVIAPSRVEPYGNSVVEAQYSGRPVVASTAEGHCESIDDGKTGLLFPVGDAEVLADQIERLIKDPGLASSLVENARDAALSRNGVARYAEAIVRVVTPIPSVKAANRDVAK
;
A
#
# COMPACT_ATOMS: atom_id res chain seq x y z
N MET A 1 13.51 4.85 4.90
CA MET A 1 14.52 4.72 3.83
C MET A 1 14.46 3.38 3.13
N ASP A 2 13.77 2.40 3.71
CA ASP A 2 13.71 0.99 3.28
C ASP A 2 13.48 0.78 1.77
N ALA A 3 12.63 1.60 1.13
CA ALA A 3 12.42 1.54 -0.33
C ALA A 3 13.67 1.90 -1.15
N LEU A 4 14.42 2.94 -0.76
CA LEU A 4 15.66 3.32 -1.44
C LEU A 4 16.74 2.26 -1.22
N ASP A 5 16.84 1.74 -0.01
CA ASP A 5 17.78 0.67 0.33
C ASP A 5 17.49 -0.61 -0.49
N ALA A 6 16.22 -0.99 -0.62
CA ALA A 6 15.82 -2.14 -1.43
C ALA A 6 16.13 -1.94 -2.92
N VAL A 7 15.89 -0.74 -3.47
CA VAL A 7 16.25 -0.39 -4.86
C VAL A 7 17.75 -0.46 -5.07
N ARG A 8 18.55 0.06 -4.13
CA ARG A 8 20.01 -0.04 -4.16
C ARG A 8 20.45 -1.51 -4.23
N LEU A 9 19.94 -2.35 -3.34
CA LEU A 9 20.25 -3.78 -3.30
C LEU A 9 19.86 -4.50 -4.60
N LEU A 10 18.67 -4.23 -5.15
CA LEU A 10 18.22 -4.81 -6.41
C LEU A 10 19.14 -4.43 -7.58
N ARG A 11 19.58 -3.17 -7.64
CA ARG A 11 20.51 -2.69 -8.67
C ARG A 11 21.90 -3.29 -8.51
N GLU A 12 22.40 -3.45 -7.28
CA GLU A 12 23.64 -4.19 -7.00
C GLU A 12 23.56 -5.66 -7.43
N ARG A 13 22.37 -6.27 -7.29
CA ARG A 13 22.06 -7.63 -7.78
C ARG A 13 21.85 -7.70 -9.30
N GLY A 14 21.91 -6.58 -10.02
CA GLY A 14 21.82 -6.51 -11.47
C GLY A 14 20.40 -6.37 -12.03
N HIS A 15 19.40 -6.06 -11.19
CA HIS A 15 18.03 -5.79 -11.65
C HIS A 15 17.86 -4.29 -11.99
N PRO A 16 17.49 -3.94 -13.23
CA PRO A 16 17.29 -2.55 -13.63
C PRO A 16 15.90 -2.06 -13.18
N VAL A 17 15.74 -1.83 -11.88
CA VAL A 17 14.48 -1.33 -11.30
C VAL A 17 14.47 0.19 -11.18
N GLU A 18 13.27 0.76 -11.29
CA GLU A 18 12.96 2.17 -11.04
C GLU A 18 11.92 2.28 -9.92
N LEU A 19 12.07 3.30 -9.06
CA LEU A 19 11.17 3.61 -7.96
C LEU A 19 10.40 4.90 -8.26
N HIS A 20 9.08 4.78 -8.33
CA HIS A 20 8.18 5.91 -8.52
C HIS A 20 7.50 6.26 -7.19
N LEU A 21 7.84 7.43 -6.65
CA LEU A 21 7.29 7.94 -5.39
C LEU A 21 6.14 8.91 -5.71
N TYR A 22 4.92 8.46 -5.40
CA TYR A 22 3.70 9.28 -5.47
C TYR A 22 3.32 9.73 -4.07
N GLY A 23 3.21 11.04 -3.88
CA GLY A 23 2.97 11.69 -2.60
C GLY A 23 3.91 12.87 -2.36
N SER A 24 3.59 13.66 -1.35
CA SER A 24 4.40 14.78 -0.87
C SER A 24 4.51 14.70 0.65
N ALA A 25 5.55 15.32 1.23
CA ALA A 25 5.59 15.46 2.68
C ALA A 25 4.39 16.26 3.19
N PHE A 26 3.95 15.92 4.40
CA PHE A 26 3.05 16.77 5.18
C PHE A 26 3.86 17.88 5.85
N GLU A 27 3.17 18.96 6.23
CA GLU A 27 3.77 20.04 7.02
C GLU A 27 4.43 19.45 8.28
N GLY A 28 5.70 19.82 8.53
CA GLY A 28 6.52 19.30 9.62
C GLY A 28 7.38 18.08 9.27
N TYR A 29 7.29 17.54 8.05
CA TYR A 29 8.11 16.43 7.55
C TYR A 29 9.10 16.85 6.45
N GLU A 30 9.36 18.14 6.28
CA GLU A 30 10.22 18.68 5.22
C GLU A 30 11.65 18.16 5.33
N THR A 31 12.15 17.98 6.55
CA THR A 31 13.48 17.39 6.79
C THR A 31 13.55 15.96 6.27
N TYR A 32 12.50 15.16 6.50
CA TYR A 32 12.46 13.78 6.02
C TYR A 32 12.46 13.72 4.48
N GLU A 33 11.69 14.59 3.81
CA GLU A 33 11.74 14.66 2.34
C GLU A 33 13.12 15.09 1.83
N LYS A 34 13.75 16.08 2.49
CA LYS A 34 15.11 16.52 2.14
C LYS A 34 16.11 15.37 2.25
N ASP A 35 16.08 14.64 3.35
CA ASP A 35 16.98 13.50 3.58
C ASP A 35 16.72 12.38 2.57
N LEU A 36 15.45 12.11 2.25
CA LEU A 36 15.04 11.12 1.25
C LEU A 36 15.56 11.49 -0.16
N ARG A 37 15.48 12.77 -0.53
CA ARG A 37 16.02 13.27 -1.81
C ARG A 37 17.55 13.23 -1.85
N ALA A 38 18.21 13.54 -0.73
CA ALA A 38 19.67 13.43 -0.62
C ALA A 38 20.12 11.98 -0.82
N GLU A 39 19.46 11.03 -0.15
CA GLU A 39 19.74 9.60 -0.32
C GLU A 39 19.50 9.14 -1.76
N ALA A 40 18.39 9.54 -2.37
CA ALA A 40 18.05 9.21 -3.77
C ALA A 40 19.06 9.77 -4.79
N SER A 41 19.85 10.78 -4.43
CA SER A 41 20.87 11.39 -5.32
C SER A 41 22.20 10.64 -5.36
N GLN A 42 22.35 9.56 -4.58
CA GLN A 42 23.54 8.73 -4.65
C GLN A 42 23.71 8.14 -6.07
N PRO A 43 24.95 7.96 -6.56
CA PRO A 43 25.21 7.56 -7.95
C PRO A 43 24.49 6.27 -8.40
N ILE A 44 24.28 5.33 -7.49
CA ILE A 44 23.59 4.07 -7.80
C ILE A 44 22.07 4.24 -7.97
N LEU A 45 21.49 5.31 -7.41
CA LEU A 45 20.05 5.61 -7.39
C LEU A 45 19.64 6.78 -8.29
N ALA A 46 20.58 7.63 -8.71
CA ALA A 46 20.31 8.93 -9.30
C ALA A 46 19.34 8.89 -10.50
N ASP A 47 19.41 7.84 -11.31
CA ASP A 47 18.56 7.67 -12.50
C ASP A 47 17.40 6.68 -12.28
N SER A 48 17.17 6.22 -11.04
CA SER A 48 16.18 5.19 -10.73
C SER A 48 15.15 5.60 -9.69
N VAL A 49 15.10 6.86 -9.27
CA VAL A 49 14.15 7.34 -8.26
C VAL A 49 13.44 8.59 -8.78
N HIS A 50 12.12 8.49 -8.93
CA HIS A 50 11.29 9.53 -9.52
C HIS A 50 10.26 10.02 -8.51
N PHE A 51 10.32 11.31 -8.17
CA PHE A 51 9.36 11.96 -7.28
C PHE A 51 8.27 12.64 -8.11
N HIS A 52 7.04 12.15 -8.02
CA HIS A 52 5.89 12.65 -8.80
C HIS A 52 5.04 13.67 -8.04
N GLY A 53 5.31 13.87 -6.76
CA GLY A 53 4.49 14.71 -5.89
C GLY A 53 3.10 14.11 -5.66
N TYR A 54 2.17 14.93 -5.17
CA TYR A 54 0.80 14.51 -4.92
C TYR A 54 0.02 14.30 -6.23
N VAL A 55 -0.51 13.09 -6.44
CA VAL A 55 -1.29 12.73 -7.63
C VAL A 55 -2.69 12.29 -7.22
N ARG A 56 -3.71 12.91 -7.83
CA ARG A 56 -5.11 12.53 -7.67
C ARG A 56 -5.88 12.77 -8.97
N PRO A 57 -6.61 11.77 -9.51
CA PRO A 57 -6.72 10.39 -9.03
C PRO A 57 -5.44 9.55 -9.27
N ILE A 58 -5.18 8.58 -8.38
CA ILE A 58 -3.95 7.74 -8.43
C ILE A 58 -4.02 6.59 -9.45
N TRP A 59 -5.22 6.24 -9.92
CA TRP A 59 -5.46 5.06 -10.76
C TRP A 59 -4.60 5.00 -12.03
N GLY A 60 -4.43 6.14 -12.71
CA GLY A 60 -3.59 6.21 -13.91
C GLY A 60 -2.10 5.98 -13.61
N ALA A 61 -1.63 6.33 -12.42
CA ALA A 61 -0.28 6.04 -11.98
C ALA A 61 -0.11 4.55 -11.65
N LEU A 62 -1.04 3.98 -10.86
CA LEU A 62 -1.01 2.55 -10.49
C LEU A 62 -1.00 1.64 -11.72
N ASP A 63 -1.71 2.02 -12.79
CA ASP A 63 -1.77 1.23 -14.03
C ASP A 63 -0.43 1.12 -14.77
N GLN A 64 0.50 2.04 -14.52
CA GLN A 64 1.82 2.06 -15.14
C GLN A 64 2.90 1.35 -14.30
N LEU A 65 2.56 0.88 -13.10
CA LEU A 65 3.53 0.25 -12.19
C LEU A 65 3.52 -1.27 -12.32
N ASP A 66 4.67 -1.91 -12.15
CA ASP A 66 4.78 -3.38 -12.15
C ASP A 66 4.52 -3.97 -10.77
N ILE A 67 5.01 -3.32 -9.71
CA ILE A 67 4.91 -3.75 -8.32
C ILE A 67 4.63 -2.52 -7.46
N VAL A 68 3.70 -2.63 -6.51
CA VAL A 68 3.46 -1.60 -5.49
C VAL A 68 4.10 -2.02 -4.17
N ILE A 69 4.89 -1.12 -3.58
CA ILE A 69 5.50 -1.35 -2.27
C ILE A 69 4.88 -0.42 -1.22
N ALA A 70 4.66 -0.95 -0.02
CA ALA A 70 4.15 -0.19 1.12
C ALA A 70 5.06 -0.39 2.35
N PRO A 71 6.18 0.35 2.45
CA PRO A 71 7.16 0.19 3.52
C PRO A 71 6.82 0.97 4.80
N SER A 72 5.53 1.15 5.10
CA SER A 72 5.08 1.91 6.28
C SER A 72 5.59 1.26 7.57
N ARG A 73 6.03 2.08 8.54
CA ARG A 73 6.42 1.58 9.88
C ARG A 73 5.22 1.44 10.81
N VAL A 74 4.21 2.27 10.60
CA VAL A 74 2.93 2.30 11.29
C VAL A 74 1.88 2.51 10.21
N GLU A 75 0.87 1.66 10.18
CA GLU A 75 -0.20 1.72 9.20
C GLU A 75 -1.51 1.32 9.87
N PRO A 76 -2.50 2.23 9.96
CA PRO A 76 -3.80 1.90 10.53
C PRO A 76 -4.66 0.99 9.64
N TYR A 77 -4.51 1.04 8.31
CA TYR A 77 -5.35 0.23 7.41
C TYR A 77 -4.72 -0.15 6.07
N GLY A 78 -3.96 0.75 5.44
CA GLY A 78 -3.34 0.48 4.14
C GLY A 78 -4.29 0.70 2.96
N ASN A 79 -4.94 1.86 2.89
CA ASN A 79 -5.78 2.21 1.71
C ASN A 79 -4.99 2.10 0.39
N SER A 80 -3.72 2.52 0.38
CA SER A 80 -2.84 2.40 -0.79
C SER A 80 -2.61 0.95 -1.23
N VAL A 81 -2.51 0.02 -0.28
CA VAL A 81 -2.45 -1.43 -0.54
C VAL A 81 -3.74 -1.89 -1.20
N VAL A 82 -4.89 -1.51 -0.64
CA VAL A 82 -6.21 -1.88 -1.18
C VAL A 82 -6.41 -1.29 -2.59
N GLU A 83 -6.02 -0.04 -2.83
CA GLU A 83 -6.05 0.60 -4.15
C GLU A 83 -5.16 -0.13 -5.17
N ALA A 84 -3.98 -0.60 -4.76
CA ALA A 84 -3.10 -1.40 -5.59
C ALA A 84 -3.69 -2.78 -5.93
N GLN A 85 -4.30 -3.45 -4.95
CA GLN A 85 -5.01 -4.72 -5.17
C GLN A 85 -6.18 -4.53 -6.16
N TYR A 86 -6.93 -3.44 -6.04
CA TYR A 86 -7.99 -3.08 -7.01
C TYR A 86 -7.45 -2.80 -8.41
N SER A 87 -6.27 -2.20 -8.50
CA SER A 87 -5.59 -1.88 -9.75
C SER A 87 -4.91 -3.09 -10.40
N GLY A 88 -5.03 -4.26 -9.78
CA GLY A 88 -4.46 -5.50 -10.29
C GLY A 88 -2.93 -5.52 -10.23
N ARG A 89 -2.34 -4.91 -9.20
CA ARG A 89 -0.88 -4.81 -9.04
C ARG A 89 -0.41 -5.69 -7.88
N PRO A 90 0.67 -6.49 -8.06
CA PRO A 90 1.23 -7.24 -6.96
C PRO A 90 1.75 -6.28 -5.90
N VAL A 91 1.50 -6.60 -4.64
CA VAL A 91 1.84 -5.75 -3.49
C VAL A 91 2.88 -6.42 -2.61
N VAL A 92 3.91 -5.67 -2.23
CA VAL A 92 4.84 -6.02 -1.16
C VAL A 92 4.70 -5.00 -0.04
N ALA A 93 4.25 -5.40 1.13
CA ALA A 93 3.98 -4.48 2.24
C ALA A 93 4.71 -4.91 3.50
N SER A 94 5.02 -3.94 4.37
CA SER A 94 5.61 -4.25 5.66
C SER A 94 4.60 -4.97 6.55
N THR A 95 5.08 -5.66 7.60
CA THR A 95 4.22 -6.26 8.65
C THR A 95 3.62 -5.22 9.61
N ALA A 96 3.39 -3.98 9.16
CA ALA A 96 2.62 -3.00 9.93
C ALA A 96 1.17 -3.47 10.07
N GLU A 97 0.54 -3.21 11.21
CA GLU A 97 -0.73 -3.84 11.62
C GLU A 97 -1.82 -3.76 10.54
N GLY A 98 -2.07 -2.58 9.96
CA GLY A 98 -3.08 -2.40 8.91
C GLY A 98 -2.80 -3.19 7.62
N HIS A 99 -1.54 -3.40 7.25
CA HIS A 99 -1.21 -4.23 6.08
C HIS A 99 -1.58 -5.69 6.31
N CYS A 100 -1.35 -6.22 7.52
CA CYS A 100 -1.66 -7.60 7.89
C CYS A 100 -3.17 -7.88 7.88
N GLU A 101 -4.01 -6.85 8.02
CA GLU A 101 -5.47 -7.00 7.88
C GLU A 101 -5.92 -7.10 6.41
N SER A 102 -5.17 -6.48 5.50
CA SER A 102 -5.51 -6.39 4.08
C SER A 102 -4.82 -7.45 3.21
N ILE A 103 -3.71 -8.02 3.68
CA ILE A 103 -2.88 -8.98 2.95
C ILE A 103 -2.85 -10.34 3.67
N ASP A 104 -3.25 -11.38 2.94
CA ASP A 104 -2.92 -12.76 3.26
C ASP A 104 -1.58 -13.11 2.60
N ASP A 105 -0.52 -13.22 3.40
CA ASP A 105 0.86 -13.41 2.91
C ASP A 105 1.00 -14.65 2.01
N GLY A 106 1.66 -14.46 0.86
CA GLY A 106 1.83 -15.47 -0.18
C GLY A 106 0.56 -15.77 -0.98
N LYS A 107 -0.58 -15.14 -0.68
CA LYS A 107 -1.85 -15.34 -1.39
C LYS A 107 -2.37 -14.10 -2.08
N THR A 108 -2.43 -12.96 -1.38
CA THR A 108 -2.98 -11.70 -1.89
C THR A 108 -1.94 -10.56 -1.90
N GLY A 109 -0.69 -10.90 -1.63
CA GLY A 109 0.46 -10.00 -1.51
C GLY A 109 1.61 -10.71 -0.81
N LEU A 110 2.73 -10.03 -0.65
CA LEU A 110 3.88 -10.50 0.11
C LEU A 110 4.15 -9.55 1.28
N LEU A 111 4.48 -10.11 2.43
CA LEU A 111 4.86 -9.34 3.62
C LEU A 111 6.37 -9.38 3.86
N PHE A 112 6.90 -8.30 4.44
CA PHE A 112 8.27 -8.22 4.94
C PHE A 112 8.33 -7.51 6.31
N PRO A 113 9.31 -7.84 7.18
CA PRO A 113 9.42 -7.18 8.49
C PRO A 113 9.64 -5.66 8.36
N VAL A 114 8.98 -4.88 9.22
CA VAL A 114 9.17 -3.42 9.26
C VAL A 114 10.64 -3.06 9.46
N GLY A 115 11.21 -2.21 8.59
CA GLY A 115 12.61 -1.80 8.67
C GLY A 115 13.59 -2.75 7.97
N ASP A 116 13.13 -3.83 7.34
CA ASP A 116 13.99 -4.83 6.70
C ASP A 116 14.01 -4.66 5.17
N ALA A 117 14.91 -3.81 4.70
CA ALA A 117 15.08 -3.52 3.28
C ALA A 117 15.62 -4.72 2.48
N GLU A 118 16.37 -5.63 3.11
CA GLU A 118 16.90 -6.83 2.46
C GLU A 118 15.75 -7.77 2.12
N VAL A 119 14.85 -8.03 3.06
CA VAL A 119 13.67 -8.87 2.81
C VAL A 119 12.73 -8.19 1.83
N LEU A 120 12.56 -6.85 1.87
CA LEU A 120 11.82 -6.13 0.83
C LEU A 120 12.43 -6.38 -0.56
N ALA A 121 13.75 -6.25 -0.71
CA ALA A 121 14.44 -6.53 -1.97
C ALA A 121 14.24 -7.99 -2.42
N ASP A 122 14.33 -8.96 -1.50
CA ASP A 122 14.11 -10.37 -1.79
C ASP A 122 12.69 -10.64 -2.31
N GLN A 123 11.66 -10.04 -1.70
CA GLN A 123 10.28 -10.21 -2.15
C GLN A 123 10.05 -9.58 -3.54
N ILE A 124 10.62 -8.39 -3.80
CA ILE A 124 10.57 -7.76 -5.13
C ILE A 124 11.28 -8.65 -6.15
N GLU A 125 12.47 -9.18 -5.83
CA GLU A 125 13.23 -10.06 -6.70
C GLU A 125 12.47 -11.37 -7.01
N ARG A 126 11.74 -11.92 -6.04
CA ARG A 126 10.85 -13.08 -6.27
C ARG A 126 9.79 -12.76 -7.31
N LEU A 127 9.15 -11.59 -7.25
CA LEU A 127 8.15 -11.18 -8.23
C LEU A 127 8.75 -10.93 -9.62
N ILE A 128 9.96 -10.38 -9.69
CA ILE A 128 10.70 -10.20 -10.95
C ILE A 128 10.99 -11.56 -11.60
N LYS A 129 11.38 -12.56 -10.81
CA LYS A 129 11.81 -13.88 -11.31
C LYS A 129 10.65 -14.85 -11.56
N ASP A 130 9.50 -14.65 -10.93
CA ASP A 130 8.34 -15.53 -11.02
C ASP A 130 7.07 -14.75 -11.41
N PRO A 131 6.83 -14.53 -12.72
CA PRO A 131 5.60 -13.91 -13.20
C PRO A 131 4.34 -14.70 -12.84
N GLY A 132 4.44 -16.02 -12.67
CA GLY A 132 3.30 -16.87 -12.30
C GLY A 132 2.84 -16.61 -10.87
N LEU A 133 3.80 -16.40 -9.95
CA LEU A 133 3.51 -15.92 -8.60
C LEU A 133 2.82 -14.55 -8.65
N ALA A 134 3.37 -13.59 -9.41
CA ALA A 134 2.80 -12.25 -9.51
C ALA A 134 1.35 -12.27 -10.00
N SER A 135 1.04 -13.03 -11.06
CA SER A 135 -0.34 -13.19 -11.56
C SER A 135 -1.26 -13.82 -10.52
N SER A 136 -0.80 -14.88 -9.85
CA SER A 136 -1.60 -15.57 -8.82
C SER A 136 -1.94 -14.65 -7.64
N LEU A 137 -0.98 -13.83 -7.19
CA LEU A 137 -1.20 -12.86 -6.13
C LEU A 137 -2.24 -11.81 -6.54
N VAL A 138 -2.13 -11.29 -7.76
CA VAL A 138 -3.04 -10.26 -8.28
C VAL A 138 -4.48 -10.77 -8.38
N GLU A 139 -4.67 -11.97 -8.95
CA GLU A 139 -6.01 -12.58 -9.10
C GLU A 139 -6.69 -12.73 -7.74
N ASN A 140 -6.01 -13.38 -6.80
CA ASN A 140 -6.51 -13.57 -5.44
C ASN A 140 -6.75 -12.25 -4.70
N ALA A 141 -5.84 -11.28 -4.86
CA ALA A 141 -5.93 -9.99 -4.19
C ALA A 141 -7.12 -9.17 -4.66
N ARG A 142 -7.43 -9.21 -5.97
CA ARG A 142 -8.56 -8.49 -6.53
C ARG A 142 -9.88 -9.02 -5.96
N ASP A 143 -10.04 -10.33 -5.91
CA ASP A 143 -11.23 -10.99 -5.35
C ASP A 143 -11.36 -10.70 -3.85
N ALA A 144 -10.24 -10.76 -3.13
CA ALA A 144 -10.19 -10.46 -1.71
C ALA A 144 -10.54 -8.98 -1.42
N ALA A 145 -9.99 -8.05 -2.20
CA ALA A 145 -10.29 -6.62 -2.07
C ALA A 145 -11.76 -6.32 -2.36
N LEU A 146 -12.34 -6.87 -3.43
CA LEU A 146 -13.77 -6.71 -3.74
C LEU A 146 -14.67 -7.27 -2.64
N SER A 147 -14.30 -8.42 -2.08
CA SER A 147 -15.10 -9.11 -1.06
C SER A 147 -14.97 -8.52 0.35
N ARG A 148 -13.82 -7.95 0.71
CA ARG A 148 -13.57 -7.34 2.04
C ARG A 148 -13.83 -5.84 2.05
N ASN A 149 -13.38 -5.15 0.99
CA ASN A 149 -13.24 -3.71 0.92
C ASN A 149 -14.15 -3.05 -0.14
N GLY A 150 -15.09 -3.80 -0.70
CA GLY A 150 -16.03 -3.29 -1.71
C GLY A 150 -16.90 -2.18 -1.14
N VAL A 151 -17.03 -1.06 -1.87
CA VAL A 151 -17.87 0.09 -1.47
C VAL A 151 -19.32 -0.35 -1.19
N ALA A 152 -19.87 -1.22 -2.05
CA ALA A 152 -21.23 -1.76 -1.88
C ALA A 152 -21.37 -2.54 -0.56
N ARG A 153 -20.40 -3.42 -0.25
CA ARG A 153 -20.36 -4.16 1.01
C ARG A 153 -20.29 -3.22 2.21
N TYR A 154 -19.40 -2.23 2.19
CA TYR A 154 -19.29 -1.28 3.29
C TYR A 154 -20.59 -0.54 3.53
N ALA A 155 -21.24 -0.06 2.46
CA ALA A 155 -22.53 0.60 2.55
C ALA A 155 -23.59 -0.33 3.18
N GLU A 156 -23.71 -1.57 2.70
CA GLU A 156 -24.64 -2.57 3.25
C GLU A 156 -24.36 -2.88 4.73
N ALA A 157 -23.09 -3.07 5.10
CA ALA A 157 -22.69 -3.39 6.46
C ALA A 157 -22.99 -2.23 7.42
N ILE A 158 -22.68 -0.99 7.03
CA ILE A 158 -22.96 0.21 7.82
C ILE A 158 -24.48 0.36 8.00
N VAL A 159 -25.26 0.28 6.91
CA VAL A 159 -26.73 0.37 6.97
C VAL A 159 -27.29 -0.70 7.91
N ARG A 160 -26.85 -1.96 7.78
CA ARG A 160 -27.30 -3.06 8.64
C ARG A 160 -27.08 -2.79 10.13
N VAL A 161 -25.97 -2.16 10.49
CA VAL A 161 -25.62 -1.86 11.90
C VAL A 161 -26.35 -0.61 12.40
N VAL A 162 -26.49 0.42 11.55
CA VAL A 162 -27.04 1.72 11.96
C VAL A 162 -28.57 1.74 11.95
N THR A 163 -29.22 1.08 11.00
CA THR A 163 -30.69 1.10 10.87
C THR A 163 -31.45 0.63 12.12
N PRO A 164 -31.03 -0.43 12.84
CA PRO A 164 -31.71 -0.86 14.05
C PRO A 164 -31.52 0.06 15.26
N ILE A 165 -30.60 1.03 15.21
CA ILE A 165 -30.31 1.92 16.34
C ILE A 165 -31.47 2.92 16.49
N PRO A 166 -32.22 2.90 17.62
CA PRO A 166 -33.32 3.83 17.83
C PRO A 166 -32.81 5.27 17.79
N SER A 167 -33.51 6.15 17.08
CA SER A 167 -33.17 7.57 17.10
C SER A 167 -33.25 8.12 18.54
N VAL A 168 -32.24 8.86 18.97
CA VAL A 168 -32.20 9.51 20.30
C VAL A 168 -33.42 10.43 20.54
N LYS A 169 -34.09 10.88 19.47
CA LYS A 169 -35.33 11.67 19.53
C LYS A 169 -36.57 10.87 20.02
N ALA A 170 -36.55 9.54 19.94
CA ALA A 170 -37.67 8.71 20.40
C ALA A 170 -37.70 8.54 21.93
N ALA A 171 -36.54 8.58 22.60
CA ALA A 171 -36.43 8.32 24.04
C ALA A 171 -36.87 9.50 24.94
N ASN A 172 -36.93 10.73 24.41
CA ASN A 172 -37.29 11.93 25.19
C ASN A 172 -38.78 12.30 25.13
N ARG A 173 -39.63 11.50 24.47
CA ARG A 173 -41.10 11.74 24.43
C ARG A 173 -41.87 11.05 25.55
N ASP A 174 -41.27 10.09 26.24
CA ASP A 174 -41.95 9.28 27.27
C ASP A 174 -41.76 9.81 28.71
N VAL A 175 -41.03 10.91 28.91
CA VAL A 175 -40.80 11.52 30.25
C VAL A 175 -41.69 12.76 30.50
N ALA A 176 -42.58 13.10 29.56
CA ALA A 176 -43.43 14.29 29.63
C ALA A 176 -44.94 13.96 29.63
N LYS A 177 -45.37 12.94 30.39
CA LYS A 177 -46.78 12.68 30.72
C LYS A 177 -46.97 12.48 32.20
#